data_AF-A0A8J7MIG9-F1
#
_entry.id   AF-A0A8J7MIG9-F1
#
_cell.length_a   1.000
_cell.length_b   1.000
_cell.length_c   1.000
_cell.angle_alpha   90.00
_cell.angle_beta   90.00
_cell.angle_gamma   90.00
#
_symmetry.space_group_name_H-M   'P 1'
#
loop_
_entity.id
_entity.type
_entity.pdbx_description
1 polymer ?
#
loop_
_entity_poly.entity_id
_entity_poly.type
_entity_poly.pdbx_seq_one_letter_code
_entity_poly.pdbx_strand_id
1 'polypeptide(L)'
;MLKQLNLKWTLFLLVLISNFAKGQYISGLPKKDVEIEFKIEKHVWLNGKSYQFIAVSVAGLPEINTIYTWESSDDYGGGYSPPILISQNQTFQPIKTLKEMVYDSLSKSYKVRLISLFLWDDFDKIKKWETLFLTCQGVFGYPRQSQAYLDNFVSELNFDKSLLNIDNECSVADKNWYKVWLKNAPNDYWDPRMKGHYQEEHQNFKYFLEKYKTDN
;
A
#
# COMPACT_ATOMS: atom_id res chain seq x y z
N MET A 1 4.97 49.91 30.13
CA MET A 1 4.17 48.69 29.92
C MET A 1 4.03 48.26 28.46
N LEU A 2 3.93 49.17 27.48
CA LEU A 2 3.80 48.81 26.05
C LEU A 2 4.92 47.92 25.47
N LYS A 3 6.18 48.10 25.89
CA LYS A 3 7.32 47.28 25.41
C LYS A 3 7.24 45.80 25.82
N GLN A 4 6.69 45.48 27.00
CA GLN A 4 6.52 44.10 27.47
C GLN A 4 5.37 43.37 26.76
N LEU A 5 4.34 44.11 26.33
CA LEU A 5 3.24 43.53 25.55
C LEU A 5 3.76 43.07 24.18
N ASN A 6 4.51 43.93 23.49
CA ASN A 6 5.06 43.60 22.17
C ASN A 6 5.95 42.36 22.20
N LEU A 7 6.83 42.21 23.20
CA LEU A 7 7.72 41.04 23.29
C LEU A 7 6.95 39.73 23.46
N LYS A 8 5.87 39.72 24.25
CA LYS A 8 5.00 38.54 24.41
C LYS A 8 4.26 38.18 23.13
N TRP A 9 3.79 39.17 22.39
CA TRP A 9 3.15 38.96 21.09
C TRP A 9 4.14 38.47 20.03
N THR A 10 5.38 38.98 20.02
CA THR A 10 6.42 38.48 19.10
C THR A 10 6.83 37.05 19.43
N LEU A 11 6.96 36.69 20.71
CA LEU A 11 7.21 35.30 21.13
C LEU A 11 6.03 34.37 20.80
N PHE A 12 4.79 34.83 20.98
CA PHE A 12 3.60 34.06 20.61
C PHE A 12 3.52 33.84 19.09
N LEU A 13 3.86 34.85 18.28
CA LEU A 13 3.97 34.74 16.82
C LEU A 13 5.10 33.80 16.39
N LEU A 14 6.25 33.81 17.05
CA LEU A 14 7.37 32.88 16.79
C LEU A 14 6.99 31.42 17.10
N VAL A 15 6.19 31.17 18.14
CA VAL A 15 5.65 29.83 18.47
C VAL A 15 4.59 29.37 17.45
N LEU A 16 3.86 30.30 16.83
CA LEU A 16 2.89 29.97 15.79
C LEU A 16 3.55 29.69 14.43
N ILE A 17 4.69 30.31 14.13
CA ILE A 17 5.40 30.13 12.85
C ILE A 17 6.04 28.74 12.73
N SER A 18 6.49 28.11 13.83
CA SER A 18 7.08 26.76 13.77
C SER A 18 6.07 25.66 13.41
N ASN A 19 4.76 25.92 13.54
CA ASN A 19 3.71 24.99 13.06
C ASN A 19 3.32 25.20 11.59
N PHE A 20 3.82 26.27 10.95
CA PHE A 20 3.58 26.55 9.52
C PHE A 20 4.71 26.08 8.60
N ALA A 21 5.86 25.68 9.15
CA ALA A 21 6.82 24.83 8.46
C ALA A 21 6.41 23.34 8.57
N LYS A 22 5.11 23.06 8.34
CA LYS A 22 4.72 21.71 7.91
C LYS A 22 5.49 21.47 6.61
N GLY A 23 6.33 20.43 6.60
CA GLY A 23 7.16 20.04 5.46
C GLY A 23 6.42 20.31 4.15
N GLN A 24 7.07 21.08 3.29
CA GLN A 24 6.50 21.44 1.99
C GLN A 24 5.94 20.19 1.33
N TYR A 25 4.67 20.30 0.95
CA TYR A 25 3.93 19.32 0.20
C TYR A 25 4.69 19.05 -1.10
N ILE A 26 5.56 18.03 -1.14
CA ILE A 26 5.88 17.36 -2.41
C ILE A 26 4.69 16.45 -2.69
N SER A 27 3.55 17.08 -2.98
CA SER A 27 2.51 16.38 -3.71
C SER A 27 2.89 16.29 -5.15
N GLY A 28 2.32 15.29 -5.79
CA GLY A 28 2.34 15.20 -7.23
C GLY A 28 3.04 13.96 -7.70
N LEU A 29 2.57 12.80 -7.26
CA LEU A 29 2.23 11.85 -8.30
C LEU A 29 0.79 12.11 -8.70
N PRO A 30 0.57 12.64 -9.91
CA PRO A 30 -0.71 12.44 -10.56
C PRO A 30 -1.08 10.96 -10.44
N LYS A 31 -2.33 10.66 -10.07
CA LYS A 31 -2.86 9.27 -10.09
C LYS A 31 -2.57 8.52 -11.40
N LYS A 32 -2.30 9.25 -12.49
CA LYS A 32 -1.96 8.75 -13.82
C LYS A 32 -0.62 8.02 -13.91
N ASP A 33 0.27 8.17 -12.93
CA ASP A 33 1.62 7.58 -12.97
C ASP A 33 1.70 6.23 -12.23
N VAL A 34 0.62 5.80 -11.59
CA VAL A 34 0.50 4.53 -10.88
C VAL A 34 -0.28 3.54 -11.74
N GLU A 35 0.34 2.39 -12.02
CA GLU A 35 -0.24 1.31 -12.82
C GLU A 35 -0.60 0.12 -11.93
N ILE A 36 -1.73 -0.52 -12.20
CA ILE A 36 -2.20 -1.69 -11.48
C ILE A 36 -2.38 -2.84 -12.46
N GLU A 37 -1.76 -3.97 -12.16
CA GLU A 37 -1.77 -5.16 -12.99
C GLU A 37 -2.25 -6.39 -12.19
N PHE A 38 -3.08 -7.21 -12.82
CA PHE A 38 -3.49 -8.53 -12.32
C PHE A 38 -2.84 -9.62 -13.16
N LYS A 39 -2.20 -10.58 -12.50
CA LYS A 39 -1.65 -11.75 -13.17
C LYS A 39 -1.65 -12.95 -12.25
N ILE A 40 -1.52 -14.13 -12.85
CA ILE A 40 -1.29 -15.37 -12.10
C ILE A 40 0.21 -15.52 -11.93
N GLU A 41 0.66 -15.63 -10.68
CA GLU A 41 2.05 -15.93 -10.38
C GLU A 41 2.20 -17.34 -9.83
N LYS A 42 3.27 -18.01 -10.27
CA LYS A 42 3.64 -19.35 -9.83
C LYS A 42 4.90 -19.22 -9.00
N HIS A 43 4.85 -19.73 -7.78
CA HIS A 43 6.00 -19.71 -6.86
C HIS A 43 6.32 -21.12 -6.38
N VAL A 44 7.60 -21.49 -6.45
CA VAL A 44 8.09 -22.72 -5.81
C VAL A 44 8.17 -22.48 -4.31
N TRP A 45 7.64 -23.43 -3.54
CA TRP A 45 7.55 -23.30 -2.09
C TRP A 45 8.53 -24.19 -1.34
N LEU A 46 8.53 -24.08 -0.01
CA LEU A 46 9.48 -24.78 0.87
C LEU A 46 9.42 -26.30 0.76
N ASN A 47 8.27 -26.88 0.38
CA ASN A 47 8.12 -28.31 0.14
C ASN A 47 8.57 -28.74 -1.27
N GLY A 48 9.20 -27.84 -2.04
CA GLY A 48 9.63 -28.07 -3.42
C GLY A 48 8.51 -28.13 -4.45
N LYS A 49 7.25 -27.90 -4.05
CA LYS A 49 6.10 -27.88 -4.97
C LYS A 49 5.82 -26.46 -5.44
N SER A 50 5.45 -26.32 -6.71
CA SER A 50 4.96 -25.08 -7.28
C SER A 50 3.49 -24.88 -6.93
N TYR A 51 3.17 -23.68 -6.45
CA TYR A 51 1.80 -23.25 -6.21
C TYR A 51 1.49 -22.01 -7.04
N GLN A 52 0.25 -21.94 -7.51
CA GLN A 52 -0.27 -20.76 -8.21
C GLN A 52 -1.07 -19.86 -7.26
N PHE A 53 -0.84 -18.56 -7.41
CA PHE A 53 -1.43 -17.48 -6.63
C PHE A 53 -2.02 -16.42 -7.56
N ILE A 54 -2.96 -15.66 -7.06
CA ILE A 54 -3.42 -14.44 -7.73
C ILE A 54 -2.49 -13.32 -7.26
N ALA A 55 -1.80 -12.67 -8.19
CA ALA A 55 -0.92 -11.56 -7.89
C ALA A 55 -1.54 -10.24 -8.34
N VAL A 56 -1.52 -9.26 -7.44
CA VAL A 56 -1.86 -7.87 -7.73
C VAL A 56 -0.61 -7.04 -7.60
N SER A 57 -0.19 -6.44 -8.71
CA SER A 57 0.99 -5.59 -8.81
C SER A 57 0.57 -4.13 -8.85
N VAL A 58 1.13 -3.31 -7.97
CA VAL A 58 1.05 -1.85 -8.03
C VAL A 58 2.43 -1.34 -8.40
N ALA A 59 2.56 -0.73 -9.57
CA ALA A 59 3.79 -0.15 -10.06
C ALA A 59 3.63 1.36 -10.20
N GLY A 60 4.74 2.08 -10.34
CA GLY A 60 4.68 3.53 -10.51
C GLY A 60 4.78 4.33 -9.22
N LEU A 61 4.86 3.66 -8.07
CA LEU A 61 5.01 4.31 -6.77
C LEU A 61 6.40 4.97 -6.68
N PRO A 62 6.54 6.13 -6.04
CA PRO A 62 7.82 6.81 -5.91
C PRO A 62 8.76 6.01 -5.02
N GLU A 63 10.06 6.05 -5.34
CA GLU A 63 11.09 5.57 -4.43
C GLU A 63 11.12 6.43 -3.18
N ILE A 64 11.04 5.79 -2.01
CA ILE A 64 11.39 6.41 -0.73
C ILE A 64 12.55 5.64 -0.13
N ASN A 65 13.73 5.95 -0.62
CA ASN A 65 15.01 5.59 -0.05
C ASN A 65 15.88 6.84 -0.18
N THR A 66 15.93 7.67 0.86
CA THR A 66 16.85 8.80 0.89
C THR A 66 17.93 8.51 1.92
N ILE A 67 18.98 7.80 1.51
CA ILE A 67 20.34 8.06 2.00
C ILE A 67 21.02 8.90 0.92
N TYR A 68 20.77 10.21 0.93
CA TYR A 68 21.68 11.14 0.28
C TYR A 68 22.58 11.68 1.37
N THR A 69 23.76 11.07 1.49
CA THR A 69 24.83 11.53 2.36
C THR A 69 25.28 12.91 1.89
N TRP A 70 24.69 13.98 2.43
CA TRP A 70 25.32 15.29 2.62
C TRP A 70 24.93 15.81 4.00
N GLU A 71 25.84 15.57 4.96
CA GLU A 71 26.11 16.39 6.15
C GLU A 71 24.91 17.18 6.74
N SER A 72 23.82 16.54 7.16
CA SER A 72 22.88 17.03 8.18
C SER A 72 21.77 16.00 8.44
N SER A 73 21.15 16.08 9.62
CA SER A 73 20.85 14.94 10.48
C SER A 73 19.41 14.42 10.49
N ASP A 74 18.63 14.55 9.42
CA ASP A 74 17.26 14.03 9.38
C ASP A 74 16.98 13.26 8.09
N ASP A 75 17.05 11.93 8.19
CA ASP A 75 16.76 11.03 7.07
C ASP A 75 15.27 11.13 6.72
N TYR A 76 14.96 11.57 5.49
CA TYR A 76 13.62 11.39 4.93
C TYR A 76 13.41 9.90 4.66
N GLY A 77 12.27 9.37 5.06
CA GLY A 77 12.00 7.94 5.00
C GLY A 77 10.52 7.68 4.89
N GLY A 78 10.20 6.43 4.55
CA GLY A 78 8.82 6.05 4.34
C GLY A 78 8.70 4.68 3.71
N GLY A 79 7.46 4.26 3.58
CA GLY A 79 7.15 2.94 3.06
C GLY A 79 5.69 2.84 2.67
N TYR A 80 5.43 1.77 1.94
CA TYR A 80 4.09 1.41 1.52
C TYR A 80 3.62 0.21 2.33
N SER A 81 2.35 0.26 2.73
CA SER A 81 1.64 -0.91 3.21
C SER A 81 1.49 -1.92 2.08
N PRO A 82 1.35 -3.21 2.40
CA PRO A 82 0.85 -4.19 1.45
C PRO A 82 -0.41 -3.69 0.74
N PRO A 83 -0.49 -3.79 -0.60
CA PRO A 83 -1.75 -3.59 -1.30
C PRO A 83 -2.81 -4.59 -0.79
N ILE A 84 -3.97 -4.06 -0.39
CA ILE A 84 -5.14 -4.84 0.03
C ILE A 84 -6.31 -4.55 -0.90
N LEU A 85 -7.23 -5.50 -1.02
CA LEU A 85 -8.49 -5.30 -1.73
C LEU A 85 -9.61 -5.14 -0.70
N ILE A 86 -10.51 -4.20 -0.95
CA ILE A 86 -11.71 -4.01 -0.13
C ILE A 86 -12.94 -4.05 -1.02
N SER A 87 -13.94 -4.77 -0.55
CA SER A 87 -15.31 -4.72 -1.06
C SER A 87 -16.23 -4.16 0.02
N GLN A 88 -17.53 -4.05 -0.30
CA GLN A 88 -18.52 -3.52 0.63
C GLN A 88 -18.54 -4.25 1.98
N ASN A 89 -18.30 -5.55 1.97
CA ASN A 89 -18.48 -6.40 3.16
C ASN A 89 -17.23 -7.22 3.51
N GLN A 90 -16.15 -7.08 2.74
CA GLN A 90 -14.97 -7.94 2.86
C GLN A 90 -13.69 -7.14 2.64
N THR A 91 -12.65 -7.51 3.37
CA THR A 91 -11.28 -7.08 3.11
C THR A 91 -10.47 -8.32 2.77
N PHE A 92 -9.79 -8.29 1.64
CA PHE A 92 -8.86 -9.32 1.21
C PHE A 92 -7.45 -8.81 1.45
N GLN A 93 -6.76 -9.44 2.39
CA GLN A 93 -5.35 -9.17 2.68
C GLN A 93 -4.48 -10.16 1.90
N PRO A 94 -3.30 -9.75 1.43
CA PRO A 94 -2.37 -10.70 0.80
C PRO A 94 -1.89 -11.73 1.82
N ILE A 95 -1.25 -12.80 1.36
CA ILE A 95 -0.44 -13.70 2.20
C ILE A 95 1.02 -13.26 2.24
N LYS A 96 1.47 -12.52 1.22
CA LYS A 96 2.85 -12.06 1.09
C LYS A 96 2.86 -10.89 0.13
N THR A 97 3.71 -9.91 0.40
CA THR A 97 3.98 -8.83 -0.52
C THR A 97 5.47 -8.75 -0.78
N LEU A 98 5.83 -8.74 -2.05
CA LEU A 98 7.19 -8.49 -2.51
C LEU A 98 7.30 -7.00 -2.84
N LYS A 99 8.40 -6.37 -2.42
CA LYS A 99 8.74 -5.00 -2.77
C LYS A 99 9.95 -5.05 -3.69
N GLU A 100 9.82 -4.45 -4.86
CA GLU A 100 10.86 -4.37 -5.87
C GLU A 100 11.12 -2.92 -6.25
N MET A 101 12.38 -2.63 -6.57
CA MET A 101 12.78 -1.37 -7.18
C MET A 101 12.88 -1.59 -8.69
N VAL A 102 12.14 -0.79 -9.46
CA VAL A 102 12.08 -0.88 -10.92
C VAL A 102 12.52 0.45 -11.51
N TYR A 103 13.50 0.43 -12.41
CA TYR A 103 13.92 1.64 -13.12
C TYR A 103 12.92 1.95 -14.24
N ASP A 104 12.24 3.10 -14.16
CA ASP A 104 11.40 3.60 -15.25
C ASP A 104 12.24 4.44 -16.21
N SER A 105 12.47 3.90 -17.39
CA SER A 105 13.25 4.55 -18.44
C SER A 105 12.60 5.82 -19.01
N LEU A 106 11.28 5.96 -18.93
CA LEU A 106 10.56 7.12 -19.46
C LEU A 106 10.70 8.32 -18.52
N SER A 107 10.50 8.10 -17.22
CA SER A 107 10.70 9.14 -16.20
C SER A 107 12.16 9.26 -15.73
N LYS A 108 13.05 8.36 -16.17
CA LYS A 108 14.46 8.24 -15.76
C LYS A 108 14.63 8.18 -14.24
N SER A 109 13.70 7.54 -13.55
CA SER A 109 13.70 7.44 -12.09
C SER A 109 13.40 6.02 -11.63
N TYR A 110 13.88 5.68 -10.45
CA TYR A 110 13.47 4.44 -9.79
C TYR A 110 12.08 4.61 -9.20
N LYS A 111 11.27 3.57 -9.39
CA LYS A 111 9.92 3.45 -8.86
C LYS A 111 9.83 2.17 -8.05
N VAL A 112 8.94 2.18 -7.07
CA VAL A 112 8.58 1.01 -6.28
C VAL A 112 7.49 0.24 -7.01
N ARG A 113 7.67 -1.08 -7.06
CA ARG A 113 6.63 -2.04 -7.39
C ARG A 113 6.33 -2.89 -6.16
N LEU A 114 5.04 -3.04 -5.85
CA LEU A 114 4.56 -3.94 -4.82
C LEU A 114 3.77 -5.06 -5.48
N ILE A 115 4.17 -6.31 -5.24
CA ILE A 115 3.48 -7.50 -5.76
C ILE A 115 2.88 -8.23 -4.58
N SER A 116 1.57 -8.13 -4.42
CA SER A 116 0.81 -8.80 -3.37
C SER A 116 0.23 -10.13 -3.87
N LEU A 117 0.56 -11.21 -3.18
CA LEU A 117 0.03 -12.55 -3.46
C LEU A 117 -1.23 -12.80 -2.64
N PHE A 118 -2.28 -13.28 -3.28
CA PHE A 118 -3.55 -13.66 -2.69
C PHE A 118 -3.84 -15.13 -2.94
N LEU A 119 -4.66 -15.73 -2.06
CA LEU A 119 -5.15 -17.09 -2.25
C LEU A 119 -6.24 -17.10 -3.31
N TRP A 120 -6.33 -18.20 -4.05
CA TRP A 120 -7.30 -18.34 -5.13
C TRP A 120 -8.75 -18.23 -4.64
N ASP A 121 -9.03 -18.90 -3.52
CA ASP A 121 -10.35 -18.96 -2.90
C ASP A 121 -10.77 -17.65 -2.19
N ASP A 122 -9.92 -16.62 -2.24
CA ASP A 122 -10.31 -15.25 -1.89
C ASP A 122 -11.13 -14.62 -3.02
N PHE A 123 -10.84 -14.96 -4.28
CA PHE A 123 -11.52 -14.41 -5.46
C PHE A 123 -12.77 -15.19 -5.88
N ASP A 124 -12.93 -16.43 -5.41
CA ASP A 124 -14.19 -17.17 -5.55
C ASP A 124 -15.35 -16.45 -4.85
N LYS A 125 -15.07 -15.79 -3.72
CA LYS A 125 -16.05 -15.05 -2.92
C LYS A 125 -16.54 -13.77 -3.60
N ILE A 126 -15.76 -13.22 -4.52
CA ILE A 126 -16.06 -11.97 -5.22
C ILE A 126 -17.19 -12.24 -6.21
N LYS A 127 -18.29 -11.49 -6.11
CA LYS A 127 -19.39 -11.60 -7.07
C LYS A 127 -18.94 -11.00 -8.41
N LYS A 128 -19.50 -11.51 -9.53
CA LYS A 128 -19.17 -11.06 -10.90
C LYS A 128 -19.27 -9.54 -11.11
N TRP A 129 -20.09 -8.85 -10.33
CA TRP A 129 -20.36 -7.40 -10.44
C TRP A 129 -20.07 -6.65 -9.13
N GLU A 130 -19.20 -7.19 -8.29
CA GLU A 130 -18.80 -6.53 -7.05
C GLU A 130 -17.71 -5.50 -7.32
N THR A 131 -17.96 -4.24 -6.99
CA THR A 131 -16.93 -3.21 -6.99
C THR A 131 -15.89 -3.53 -5.93
N LEU A 132 -14.63 -3.62 -6.36
CA LEU A 132 -13.48 -3.74 -5.48
C LEU A 132 -12.69 -2.45 -5.53
N PHE A 133 -12.11 -2.05 -4.40
CA PHE A 133 -11.06 -1.03 -4.39
C PHE A 133 -9.75 -1.68 -3.99
N LEU A 134 -8.70 -1.40 -4.76
CA LEU A 134 -7.33 -1.61 -4.30
C LEU A 134 -6.96 -0.44 -3.42
N THR A 135 -6.40 -0.72 -2.25
CA THR A 135 -5.85 0.31 -1.38
C THR A 135 -4.42 -0.03 -1.00
N CYS A 136 -3.56 0.99 -0.99
CA CYS A 136 -2.19 0.92 -0.51
C CYS A 136 -1.89 2.23 0.23
N GLN A 137 -1.55 2.13 1.51
CA GLN A 137 -1.23 3.28 2.33
C GLN A 137 0.26 3.56 2.24
N GLY A 138 0.64 4.80 2.01
CA GLY A 138 1.99 5.29 2.07
C GLY A 138 2.19 6.17 3.29
N VAL A 139 3.27 5.95 4.03
CA VAL A 139 3.70 6.85 5.12
C VAL A 139 5.06 7.39 4.76
N PHE A 140 5.23 8.71 4.81
CA PHE A 140 6.47 9.35 4.39
C PHE A 140 6.78 10.60 5.21
N GLY A 141 8.05 10.88 5.41
CA GLY A 141 8.45 12.08 6.14
C GLY A 141 9.80 11.96 6.84
N TYR A 142 10.03 12.85 7.81
CA TYR A 142 11.24 12.90 8.65
C TYR A 142 10.93 12.31 10.02
N PRO A 143 11.30 11.04 10.30
CA PRO A 143 10.94 10.38 11.56
C PRO A 143 11.48 11.13 12.78
N ARG A 144 12.72 11.65 12.67
CA ARG A 144 13.39 12.40 13.73
C ARG A 144 12.75 13.75 14.04
N GLN A 145 12.01 14.32 13.10
CA GLN A 145 11.27 15.57 13.30
C GLN A 145 9.78 15.34 13.63
N SER A 146 9.34 14.08 13.77
CA SER A 146 7.91 13.73 13.92
C SER A 146 7.02 14.31 12.82
N GLN A 147 7.58 14.52 11.63
CA GLN A 147 6.87 15.01 10.46
C GLN A 147 6.61 13.83 9.54
N ALA A 148 5.50 13.13 9.72
CA ALA A 148 5.06 12.07 8.80
C ALA A 148 3.70 12.43 8.20
N TYR A 149 3.55 12.18 6.90
CA TYR A 149 2.28 12.28 6.20
C TYR A 149 1.82 10.88 5.77
N LEU A 150 0.51 10.70 5.79
CA LEU A 150 -0.19 9.51 5.31
C LEU A 150 -0.82 9.86 3.96
N ASP A 151 -0.62 9.00 2.98
CA ASP A 151 -1.33 9.05 1.70
C ASP A 151 -1.93 7.69 1.39
N ASN A 152 -3.08 7.69 0.71
CA ASN A 152 -3.80 6.47 0.37
C ASN A 152 -3.97 6.39 -1.14
N PHE A 153 -3.24 5.46 -1.74
CA PHE A 153 -3.44 5.09 -3.14
C PHE A 153 -4.68 4.22 -3.21
N VAL A 154 -5.68 4.69 -3.95
CA VAL A 154 -6.96 4.01 -4.12
C VAL A 154 -7.32 3.97 -5.60
N SER A 155 -7.60 2.77 -6.08
CA SER A 155 -8.14 2.56 -7.41
C SER A 155 -9.36 1.67 -7.34
N GLU A 156 -10.40 2.01 -8.10
CA GLU A 156 -11.46 1.07 -8.41
C GLU A 156 -10.87 -0.07 -9.24
N LEU A 157 -11.40 -1.26 -9.02
CA LEU A 157 -11.07 -2.47 -9.73
C LEU A 157 -12.32 -3.15 -10.23
N ASN A 158 -12.46 -3.13 -11.54
CA ASN A 158 -13.38 -4.01 -12.25
C ASN A 158 -12.64 -5.29 -12.58
N PHE A 159 -12.78 -6.27 -11.68
CA PHE A 159 -12.14 -7.57 -11.84
C PHE A 159 -12.98 -8.50 -12.72
N ASP A 160 -12.51 -8.77 -13.92
CA ASP A 160 -13.09 -9.82 -14.77
C ASP A 160 -12.45 -11.18 -14.44
N LYS A 161 -13.26 -12.12 -13.94
CA LYS A 161 -12.84 -13.50 -13.66
C LYS A 161 -12.26 -14.22 -14.88
N SER A 162 -12.60 -13.78 -16.10
CA SER A 162 -12.01 -14.34 -17.33
C SER A 162 -10.49 -14.15 -17.42
N LEU A 163 -9.93 -13.19 -16.68
CA LEU A 163 -8.48 -12.95 -16.59
C LEU A 163 -7.77 -14.04 -15.77
N LEU A 164 -8.50 -14.86 -15.00
CA LEU A 164 -7.94 -15.93 -14.20
C LEU A 164 -8.04 -17.28 -14.93
N ASN A 165 -7.01 -17.63 -15.69
CA ASN A 165 -6.88 -18.96 -16.27
C ASN A 165 -5.99 -19.85 -15.41
N ILE A 166 -6.61 -20.84 -14.75
CA ILE A 166 -5.88 -21.85 -13.97
C ILE A 166 -4.90 -22.59 -14.88
N ASP A 167 -3.65 -22.71 -14.42
CA ASP A 167 -2.75 -23.69 -14.97
C ASP A 167 -3.00 -25.04 -14.29
N ASN A 168 -3.53 -26.00 -15.04
CA ASN A 168 -3.85 -27.33 -14.52
C ASN A 168 -2.59 -28.14 -14.13
N GLU A 169 -1.40 -27.71 -14.52
CA GLU A 169 -0.13 -28.36 -14.15
C GLU A 169 0.35 -27.96 -12.74
N CYS A 170 -0.23 -26.92 -12.14
CA CYS A 170 0.18 -26.38 -10.84
C CYS A 170 -0.92 -26.50 -9.79
N SER A 171 -0.52 -26.79 -8.54
CA SER A 171 -1.47 -26.80 -7.42
C SER A 171 -1.90 -25.37 -7.05
N VAL A 172 -3.17 -25.20 -6.73
CA VAL A 172 -3.72 -23.91 -6.28
C VAL A 172 -3.37 -23.67 -4.81
N ALA A 173 -2.92 -22.45 -4.49
CA ALA A 173 -2.82 -22.01 -3.10
C ALA A 173 -4.18 -21.49 -2.59
N ASP A 174 -4.79 -22.24 -1.68
CA ASP A 174 -6.07 -21.93 -1.04
C ASP A 174 -5.93 -21.76 0.49
N LYS A 175 -7.03 -21.51 1.19
CA LYS A 175 -7.03 -21.39 2.67
C LYS A 175 -6.54 -22.64 3.39
N ASN A 176 -6.80 -23.82 2.85
CA ASN A 176 -6.37 -25.07 3.50
C ASN A 176 -4.85 -25.22 3.41
N TRP A 177 -4.29 -24.97 2.23
CA TRP A 177 -2.86 -24.86 2.02
C TRP A 177 -2.25 -23.81 2.95
N TYR A 178 -2.81 -22.60 3.01
CA TYR A 178 -2.27 -21.51 3.83
C TYR A 178 -2.23 -21.87 5.33
N LYS A 179 -3.30 -22.48 5.86
CA LYS A 179 -3.35 -22.95 7.25
C LYS A 179 -2.30 -24.01 7.57
N VAL A 180 -2.07 -24.95 6.65
CA VAL A 180 -1.02 -25.97 6.80
C VAL A 180 0.35 -25.34 6.73
N TRP A 181 0.52 -24.39 5.81
CA TRP A 181 1.78 -23.68 5.65
C TRP A 181 2.15 -22.85 6.88
N LEU A 182 1.21 -22.09 7.46
CA LEU A 182 1.47 -21.23 8.63
C LEU A 182 2.09 -22.00 9.81
N LYS A 183 1.76 -23.29 9.96
CA LYS A 183 2.36 -24.16 11.00
C LYS A 183 3.86 -24.41 10.81
N ASN A 184 4.34 -24.22 9.59
CA ASN A 184 5.73 -24.44 9.15
C ASN A 184 6.37 -23.16 8.60
N ALA A 185 5.74 -21.99 8.80
CA ALA A 185 6.29 -20.73 8.34
C ALA A 185 7.60 -20.42 9.07
N PRO A 186 8.55 -19.72 8.42
CA PRO A 186 9.75 -19.22 9.08
C PRO A 186 9.41 -18.43 10.35
N ASN A 187 10.28 -18.48 11.36
CA ASN A 187 10.03 -17.81 12.65
C ASN A 187 9.90 -16.28 12.52
N ASP A 188 10.51 -15.69 11.50
CA ASP A 188 10.49 -14.26 11.17
C ASP A 188 9.35 -13.90 10.22
N TYR A 189 8.54 -14.87 9.77
CA TYR A 189 7.38 -14.58 8.94
C TYR A 189 6.32 -13.83 9.76
N TRP A 190 6.02 -12.62 9.30
CA TRP A 190 4.89 -11.83 9.77
C TRP A 190 3.66 -12.16 8.93
N ASP A 191 2.62 -12.74 9.56
CA ASP A 191 1.34 -13.02 8.90
C ASP A 191 0.53 -11.73 8.73
N PRO A 192 0.39 -11.19 7.49
CA PRO A 192 -0.40 -9.98 7.25
C PRO A 192 -1.89 -10.17 7.53
N ARG A 193 -2.36 -11.43 7.71
CA ARG A 193 -3.75 -11.80 8.01
C ARG A 193 -4.02 -11.99 9.50
N MET A 194 -2.99 -11.95 10.34
CA MET A 194 -3.15 -11.99 11.79
C MET A 194 -3.52 -10.59 12.32
N LYS A 195 -4.82 -10.33 12.48
CA LYS A 195 -5.41 -9.18 13.20
C LYS A 195 -5.32 -7.81 12.53
N GLY A 196 -6.12 -7.58 11.49
CA GLY A 196 -6.61 -6.22 11.17
C GLY A 196 -7.88 -5.90 11.95
N HIS A 197 -8.06 -4.66 12.43
CA HIS A 197 -9.36 -4.20 12.92
C HIS A 197 -10.31 -4.00 11.73
N TYR A 198 -11.06 -5.05 11.38
CA TYR A 198 -11.95 -5.13 10.20
C TYR A 198 -13.08 -4.08 10.14
N GLN A 199 -13.35 -3.34 11.21
CA GLN A 199 -14.41 -2.34 11.23
C GLN A 199 -13.96 -0.98 10.67
N GLU A 200 -12.66 -0.68 10.66
CA GLU A 200 -12.15 0.62 10.23
C GLU A 200 -12.01 0.70 8.70
N GLU A 201 -11.54 -0.37 8.04
CA GLU A 201 -11.36 -0.38 6.57
C GLU A 201 -12.69 -0.39 5.79
N HIS A 202 -13.78 -0.89 6.36
CA HIS A 202 -15.09 -0.81 5.70
C HIS A 202 -15.71 0.60 5.73
N GLN A 203 -15.29 1.45 6.68
CA GLN A 203 -15.65 2.89 6.64
C GLN A 203 -14.98 3.55 5.42
N ASN A 204 -13.76 3.13 5.10
CA ASN A 204 -13.02 3.62 3.94
C ASN A 204 -13.73 3.23 2.62
N PHE A 205 -14.31 2.02 2.51
CA PHE A 205 -15.04 1.59 1.31
C PHE A 205 -16.16 2.55 0.90
N LYS A 206 -17.03 2.94 1.85
CA LYS A 206 -18.14 3.87 1.56
C LYS A 206 -17.62 5.22 1.08
N TYR A 207 -16.61 5.76 1.77
CA TYR A 207 -15.97 7.01 1.41
C TYR A 207 -15.37 6.96 -0.01
N PHE A 208 -14.67 5.88 -0.36
CA PHE A 208 -14.10 5.73 -1.70
C PHE A 208 -15.16 5.59 -2.79
N LEU A 209 -16.25 4.85 -2.52
CA LEU A 209 -17.36 4.72 -3.45
C LEU A 209 -18.05 6.05 -3.73
N GLU A 210 -18.27 6.88 -2.70
CA GLU A 210 -18.85 8.22 -2.85
C GLU A 210 -17.94 9.16 -3.64
N LYS A 211 -16.64 9.17 -3.30
CA LYS A 211 -15.64 9.96 -4.03
C LYS A 211 -15.56 9.56 -5.50
N TYR A 212 -15.52 8.26 -5.78
CA TYR A 212 -15.47 7.74 -7.14
C TYR A 212 -16.66 8.18 -7.99
N LYS A 213 -17.89 8.13 -7.44
CA LYS A 213 -19.12 8.58 -8.11
C LYS A 213 -19.18 10.08 -8.37
N THR A 214 -18.34 10.86 -7.68
CA THR A 214 -18.27 12.32 -7.84
C THR A 214 -17.22 12.71 -8.88
N ASP A 215 -16.14 11.92 -8.96
CA ASP A 215 -15.00 12.16 -9.85
C ASP A 215 -15.20 11.61 -11.28
N ASN A 216 -16.22 10.77 -11.53
CA ASN A 216 -16.59 10.18 -12.85
C ASN A 216 -18.10 10.25 -13.09
#